data_AF-A0A1I0A8T8-F1
#
_entry.id   AF-A0A1I0A8T8-F1
#
_cell.length_a   1.000
_cell.length_b   1.000
_cell.length_c   1.000
_cell.angle_alpha   90.00
_cell.angle_beta   90.00
_cell.angle_gamma   90.00
#
_symmetry.space_group_name_H-M   'P 1'
#
loop_
_entity.id
_entity.type
_entity.pdbx_description
1 polymer ?
#
loop_
_entity_poly.entity_id
_entity_poly.type
_entity_poly.pdbx_seq_one_letter_code
_entity_poly.pdbx_strand_id
1 'polypeptide(L)'
;MKYPYIKEADTKLRNLCENRLEVKYEEELLKTARQRLDWELSLIEKYEASSAWLTVYDALKAVGAEEKDYCFRGTLTALVVSFLLDFTAIDPLTCQPKLYPEFALDDKKERLMSFEANVTSDINKKLVAYFEEYSSKENVSRRFFEEGLQYGVYIGDGQTRDYYGNGSGNLPTDVFYFCFFPVDREKLQVTLKKGIAFELIKPETFEDNVKCYGLTHSTGVWEDNAEILIEKGIVSLKDVIAYREDVFELLLHYGVDREMAYVIADYVRKGIVRKRGWQPEMIQAMNSANVPVWFTESCTKVVYLFPRAHGMSFLEKYC
;
A
#
# COMPACT_ATOMS: atom_id res chain seq x y z
N MET A 1 6.31 17.73 -16.90
CA MET A 1 6.65 17.52 -15.49
C MET A 1 6.00 16.22 -15.04
N LYS A 2 6.72 15.37 -14.29
CA LYS A 2 6.19 14.09 -13.78
C LYS A 2 5.17 14.28 -12.66
N TYR A 3 5.38 15.29 -11.81
CA TYR A 3 4.47 15.66 -10.73
C TYR A 3 4.02 17.12 -10.88
N PRO A 4 2.95 17.57 -10.20
CA PRO A 4 2.60 18.98 -10.15
C PRO A 4 3.75 19.83 -9.63
N TYR A 5 3.84 21.10 -10.05
CA TYR A 5 4.85 22.00 -9.49
C TYR A 5 4.31 22.71 -8.25
N ILE A 6 5.00 22.55 -7.12
CA ILE A 6 4.80 23.39 -5.94
C ILE A 6 6.16 24.00 -5.59
N LYS A 7 6.24 25.34 -5.61
CA LYS A 7 7.46 26.05 -5.20
C LYS A 7 7.84 25.67 -3.78
N GLU A 8 9.11 25.29 -3.57
CA GLU A 8 9.67 24.88 -2.28
C GLU A 8 8.94 23.69 -1.64
N ALA A 9 8.49 22.73 -2.47
CA ALA A 9 7.73 21.57 -2.02
C ALA A 9 8.43 20.75 -0.93
N ASP A 10 9.73 20.47 -1.06
CA ASP A 10 10.47 19.66 -0.09
C ASP A 10 10.48 20.31 1.30
N THR A 11 10.81 21.60 1.36
CA THR A 11 10.79 22.39 2.59
C THR A 11 9.39 22.45 3.20
N LYS A 12 8.36 22.65 2.38
CA LYS A 12 6.96 22.71 2.84
C LYS A 12 6.50 21.37 3.41
N LEU A 13 6.75 20.27 2.71
CA LEU A 13 6.37 18.94 3.16
C LEU A 13 7.09 18.57 4.46
N ARG A 14 8.39 18.86 4.54
CA ARG A 14 9.18 18.67 5.77
C ARG A 14 8.61 19.44 6.94
N ASN A 15 8.41 20.76 6.79
CA ASN A 15 7.86 21.60 7.85
C ASN A 15 6.47 21.12 8.31
N LEU A 16 5.63 20.71 7.36
CA LEU A 16 4.32 20.14 7.67
C LEU A 16 4.43 18.86 8.51
N CYS A 17 5.36 17.96 8.17
CA CYS A 17 5.56 16.73 8.93
C CYS A 17 6.18 17.01 10.31
N GLU A 18 7.23 17.83 10.40
CA GLU A 18 7.92 18.15 11.66
C GLU A 18 6.98 18.82 12.68
N ASN A 19 6.15 19.78 12.23
CA ASN A 19 5.16 20.44 13.10
C ASN A 19 4.14 19.47 13.69
N ARG A 20 3.96 18.30 13.07
CA ARG A 20 2.99 17.28 13.48
C ARG A 20 3.65 16.11 14.19
N LEU A 21 4.98 15.99 14.12
CA LEU A 21 5.76 14.92 14.70
C LEU A 21 5.67 14.94 16.23
N GLU A 22 5.86 16.11 16.85
CA GLU A 22 5.74 16.30 18.30
C GLU A 22 4.30 16.23 18.81
N VAL A 23 3.31 16.34 17.92
CA VAL A 23 1.89 16.17 18.27
C VAL A 23 1.49 14.69 18.23
N LYS A 24 2.06 13.91 17.31
CA LYS A 24 1.66 12.51 17.09
C LYS A 24 2.49 11.48 17.83
N TYR A 25 3.71 11.80 18.24
CA TYR A 25 4.60 10.87 18.91
C TYR A 25 4.97 11.33 20.31
N GLU A 26 4.94 10.39 21.25
CA GLU A 26 5.48 10.55 22.59
C GLU A 26 7.01 10.72 22.56
N GLU A 27 7.55 11.37 23.60
CA GLU A 27 8.98 11.74 23.69
C GLU A 27 9.93 10.57 23.43
N GLU A 28 9.58 9.38 23.93
CA GLU A 28 10.39 8.15 23.78
C GLU A 28 10.53 7.69 22.32
N LEU A 29 9.53 7.97 21.48
CA LEU A 29 9.51 7.56 20.07
C LEU A 29 9.98 8.66 19.12
N LEU A 30 10.06 9.93 19.56
CA LEU A 30 10.40 11.07 18.69
C LEU A 30 11.71 10.88 17.93
N LYS A 31 12.74 10.33 18.59
CA LYS A 31 14.04 10.09 17.94
C LYS A 31 13.91 9.09 16.79
N THR A 32 13.22 7.97 17.03
CA THR A 32 13.00 6.93 16.01
C THR A 32 12.08 7.43 14.90
N ALA A 33 11.03 8.17 15.24
CA ALA A 33 10.12 8.79 14.28
C ALA A 33 10.83 9.80 13.40
N ARG A 34 11.69 10.66 13.96
CA ARG A 34 12.45 11.65 13.19
C ARG A 34 13.46 10.99 12.24
N GLN A 35 14.18 9.98 12.71
CA GLN A 35 15.09 9.20 11.84
C GLN A 35 14.36 8.54 10.68
N ARG A 36 13.16 7.99 10.94
CA ARG A 36 12.33 7.39 9.91
C ARG A 36 11.79 8.45 8.94
N LEU A 37 11.30 9.57 9.45
CA LEU A 37 10.81 10.70 8.66
C LEU A 37 11.92 11.25 7.74
N ASP A 38 13.13 11.43 8.26
CA ASP A 38 14.27 11.91 7.49
C ASP A 38 14.61 10.99 6.33
N TRP A 39 14.62 9.67 6.57
CA TRP A 39 14.85 8.69 5.52
C TRP A 39 13.72 8.71 4.47
N GLU A 40 12.44 8.71 4.90
CA GLU A 40 11.30 8.74 3.98
C GLU A 40 11.28 10.02 3.13
N LEU A 41 11.48 11.20 3.75
CA LEU A 41 11.55 12.48 3.04
C LEU A 41 12.73 12.56 2.08
N SER A 42 13.90 11.99 2.44
CA SER A 42 15.06 11.97 1.54
C SER A 42 14.78 11.19 0.24
N LEU A 43 13.98 10.11 0.32
CA LEU A 43 13.57 9.35 -0.86
C LEU A 43 12.49 10.07 -1.65
N ILE A 44 11.54 10.71 -0.98
CA ILE A 44 10.50 11.53 -1.64
C ILE A 44 11.14 12.69 -2.41
N GLU A 45 12.13 13.37 -1.81
CA GLU A 45 12.92 14.44 -2.45
C GLU A 45 13.75 13.89 -3.62
N LYS A 46 14.46 12.76 -3.42
CA LYS A 46 15.20 12.07 -4.50
C LYS A 46 14.33 11.75 -5.71
N TYR A 47 13.05 11.44 -5.50
CA TYR A 47 12.08 11.16 -6.56
C TYR A 47 11.29 12.39 -7.03
N GLU A 48 11.64 13.59 -6.57
CA GLU A 48 10.95 14.85 -6.88
C GLU A 48 9.44 14.81 -6.59
N ALA A 49 9.04 14.00 -5.60
CA ALA A 49 7.65 13.67 -5.36
C ALA A 49 6.97 14.53 -4.28
N SER A 50 7.68 15.45 -3.62
CA SER A 50 7.11 16.27 -2.55
C SER A 50 5.89 17.08 -3.00
N SER A 51 5.90 17.60 -4.23
CA SER A 51 4.74 18.29 -4.79
C SER A 51 3.54 17.38 -4.99
N ALA A 52 3.75 16.09 -5.26
CA ALA A 52 2.67 15.11 -5.39
C ALA A 52 1.96 14.89 -4.04
N TRP A 53 2.74 14.69 -2.96
CA TRP A 53 2.23 14.57 -1.61
C TRP A 53 1.43 15.81 -1.18
N LEU A 54 2.00 17.00 -1.40
CA LEU A 54 1.35 18.27 -1.09
C LEU A 54 0.09 18.48 -1.92
N THR A 55 0.09 18.11 -3.21
CA THR A 55 -1.12 18.23 -4.06
C THR A 55 -2.28 17.41 -3.52
N VAL A 56 -2.02 16.17 -3.09
CA VAL A 56 -3.06 15.32 -2.48
C VAL A 56 -3.52 15.89 -1.13
N TYR A 57 -2.58 16.30 -0.28
CA TYR A 57 -2.88 16.90 1.01
C TYR A 57 -3.73 18.16 0.86
N ASP A 58 -3.31 19.10 0.02
CA ASP A 58 -4.00 20.36 -0.24
C ASP A 58 -5.38 20.13 -0.86
N ALA A 59 -5.53 19.18 -1.79
CA ALA A 59 -6.82 18.83 -2.37
C ALA A 59 -7.80 18.30 -1.30
N LEU A 60 -7.35 17.39 -0.42
CA LEU A 60 -8.17 16.89 0.69
C LEU A 60 -8.56 18.00 1.67
N LYS A 61 -7.62 18.89 2.03
CA LYS A 61 -7.91 20.04 2.90
C LYS A 61 -8.88 21.02 2.25
N ALA A 62 -8.73 21.31 0.96
CA ALA A 62 -9.57 22.25 0.22
C ALA A 62 -11.02 21.78 0.13
N VAL A 63 -11.26 20.47 0.00
CA VAL A 63 -12.62 19.91 -0.02
C VAL A 63 -13.20 19.66 1.38
N GLY A 64 -12.45 20.01 2.43
CA GLY A 64 -12.84 19.79 3.82
C GLY A 64 -12.93 18.31 4.19
N ALA A 65 -12.15 17.44 3.54
CA ALA A 65 -12.09 16.04 3.92
C ALA A 65 -11.40 15.90 5.28
N GLU A 66 -12.01 15.10 6.16
CA GLU A 66 -11.41 14.67 7.42
C GLU A 66 -10.91 13.23 7.26
N GLU A 67 -10.06 12.80 8.20
CA GLU A 67 -9.47 11.45 8.19
C GLU A 67 -10.55 10.39 7.95
N LYS A 68 -11.70 10.46 8.64
CA LYS A 68 -12.85 9.53 8.51
C LYS A 68 -13.42 9.38 7.10
N ASP A 69 -13.21 10.35 6.21
CA ASP A 69 -13.87 10.41 4.90
C ASP A 69 -13.09 9.70 3.78
N TYR A 70 -11.86 9.24 4.06
CA TYR A 70 -11.04 8.52 3.09
C TYR A 70 -10.23 7.37 3.71
N CYS A 71 -9.77 6.46 2.85
CA CYS A 71 -8.92 5.32 3.17
C CYS A 71 -7.93 5.13 2.04
N PHE A 72 -6.66 5.48 2.26
CA PHE A 72 -5.64 5.23 1.26
C PHE A 72 -5.39 3.73 1.07
N ARG A 73 -5.08 3.34 -0.16
CA ARG A 73 -4.86 1.95 -0.60
C ARG A 73 -3.37 1.66 -0.72
N GLY A 74 -3.04 0.39 -0.96
CA GLY A 74 -1.67 -0.04 -1.24
C GLY A 74 -0.78 -0.03 -0.01
N THR A 75 0.31 0.75 -0.06
CA THR A 75 1.43 0.63 0.90
C THR A 75 1.67 1.90 1.71
N LEU A 76 0.91 2.98 1.48
CA LEU A 76 1.10 4.28 2.12
C LEU A 76 1.02 4.18 3.65
N THR A 77 0.19 3.29 4.17
CA THR A 77 0.05 3.02 5.61
C THR A 77 1.34 2.57 6.30
N ALA A 78 2.37 2.13 5.55
CA ALA A 78 3.67 1.77 6.11
C ALA A 78 4.61 2.97 6.34
N LEU A 79 4.19 4.20 6.03
CA LEU A 79 5.02 5.40 6.01
C LEU A 79 4.66 6.36 7.14
N VAL A 80 5.67 6.85 7.86
CA VAL A 80 5.52 7.89 8.88
C VAL A 80 5.00 9.18 8.26
N VAL A 81 5.45 9.55 7.05
CA VAL A 81 4.91 10.72 6.32
C VAL A 81 3.39 10.59 6.15
N SER A 82 2.87 9.40 5.81
CA SER A 82 1.43 9.20 5.66
C SER A 82 0.68 9.33 6.99
N PHE A 83 1.23 8.79 8.08
CA PHE A 83 0.63 8.92 9.40
C PHE A 83 0.62 10.38 9.89
N LEU A 84 1.72 11.11 9.66
CA LEU A 84 1.81 12.53 10.01
C LEU A 84 0.84 13.39 9.19
N LEU A 85 0.57 13.07 7.93
CA LEU A 85 -0.37 13.80 7.08
C LEU A 85 -1.85 13.40 7.25
N ASP A 86 -2.18 12.56 8.23
CA ASP A 86 -3.51 11.95 8.42
C ASP A 86 -3.99 11.13 7.21
N PHE A 87 -3.08 10.58 6.40
CA PHE A 87 -3.44 9.66 5.33
C PHE A 87 -3.77 8.26 5.88
N THR A 88 -3.40 7.99 7.13
CA THR A 88 -3.69 6.76 7.86
C THR A 88 -3.79 7.08 9.35
N ALA A 89 -4.69 6.37 10.06
CA ALA A 89 -4.75 6.37 11.51
C ALA A 89 -3.71 5.43 12.16
N ILE A 90 -3.20 4.47 11.37
CA ILE A 90 -2.23 3.48 11.84
C ILE A 90 -0.84 4.11 11.93
N ASP A 91 -0.26 4.10 13.13
CA ASP A 91 1.15 4.43 13.36
C ASP A 91 2.05 3.28 12.88
N PRO A 92 2.86 3.49 11.82
CA PRO A 92 3.71 2.45 11.25
C PRO A 92 4.89 2.03 12.14
N LEU A 93 5.24 2.80 13.18
CA LEU A 93 6.33 2.44 14.09
C LEU A 93 5.90 1.44 15.17
N THR A 94 4.63 1.53 15.60
CA THR A 94 4.11 0.77 16.74
C THR A 94 3.08 -0.29 16.35
N CYS A 95 2.51 -0.21 15.14
CA CYS A 95 1.46 -1.13 14.71
C CYS A 95 1.89 -2.60 14.75
N GLN A 96 0.89 -3.45 15.05
CA GLN A 96 0.97 -4.89 14.88
C GLN A 96 -0.17 -5.37 13.97
N PRO A 97 0.11 -6.30 13.03
CA PRO A 97 1.43 -6.84 12.71
C PRO A 97 2.32 -5.79 12.01
N LYS A 98 3.64 -5.92 12.15
CA LYS A 98 4.63 -4.94 11.70
C LYS A 98 4.51 -4.59 10.20
N LEU A 99 4.74 -3.32 9.87
CA LEU A 99 4.87 -2.84 8.49
C LEU A 99 6.32 -2.48 8.13
N TYR A 100 6.64 -2.57 6.85
CA TYR A 100 7.98 -2.30 6.32
C TYR A 100 7.92 -1.18 5.27
N PRO A 101 8.70 -0.10 5.45
CA PRO A 101 8.59 1.08 4.61
C PRO A 101 9.28 0.87 3.25
N GLU A 102 10.27 -0.02 3.17
CA GLU A 102 11.01 -0.39 1.95
C GLU A 102 10.08 -0.94 0.86
N PHE A 103 8.94 -1.45 1.28
CA PHE A 103 7.90 -1.89 0.38
C PHE A 103 7.05 -0.78 -0.23
N ALA A 104 7.07 0.42 0.36
CA ALA A 104 6.41 1.62 -0.11
C ALA A 104 7.40 2.56 -0.82
N LEU A 105 8.55 2.85 -0.20
CA LEU A 105 9.65 3.66 -0.73
C LEU A 105 10.93 2.81 -0.79
N ASP A 106 11.57 2.72 -1.95
CA ASP A 106 12.73 1.85 -2.20
C ASP A 106 13.81 2.63 -2.94
N ASP A 107 14.97 2.83 -2.32
CA ASP A 107 16.06 3.67 -2.83
C ASP A 107 16.66 3.18 -4.16
N LYS A 108 16.46 1.90 -4.51
CA LYS A 108 17.00 1.23 -5.70
C LYS A 108 16.04 1.23 -6.88
N LYS A 109 14.75 1.49 -6.66
CA LYS A 109 13.73 1.49 -7.71
C LYS A 109 13.01 2.82 -7.72
N GLU A 110 13.23 3.60 -8.78
CA GLU A 110 12.36 4.74 -9.04
C GLU A 110 10.93 4.22 -9.26
N ARG A 111 10.08 4.43 -8.27
CA ARG A 111 8.64 4.19 -8.39
C ARG A 111 7.96 5.53 -8.61
N LEU A 112 7.04 5.55 -9.56
CA LEU A 112 6.12 6.66 -9.66
C LEU A 112 5.27 6.68 -8.38
N MET A 113 5.31 7.79 -7.66
CA MET A 113 4.49 7.99 -6.47
C MET A 113 3.04 8.16 -6.91
N SER A 114 2.21 7.32 -6.32
CA SER A 114 0.83 7.14 -6.70
C SER A 114 -0.08 7.20 -5.51
N PHE A 115 -1.24 7.83 -5.69
CA PHE A 115 -2.22 7.94 -4.62
C PHE A 115 -3.53 7.31 -5.08
N GLU A 116 -4.00 6.37 -4.29
CA GLU A 116 -5.28 5.73 -4.48
C GLU A 116 -5.98 5.71 -3.14
N ALA A 117 -7.17 6.29 -3.06
CA ALA A 117 -7.98 6.30 -1.86
C ALA A 117 -9.39 5.85 -2.18
N ASN A 118 -9.99 5.08 -1.29
CA ASN A 118 -11.44 5.03 -1.21
C ASN A 118 -11.90 6.30 -0.47
N VAL A 119 -12.96 6.95 -0.94
CA VAL A 119 -13.50 8.17 -0.37
C VAL A 119 -15.02 8.07 -0.26
N THR A 120 -15.65 8.86 0.61
CA THR A 120 -17.12 8.96 0.61
C THR A 120 -17.62 9.56 -0.71
N SER A 121 -18.87 9.27 -1.08
CA SER A 121 -19.47 9.84 -2.30
C SER A 121 -19.50 11.37 -2.31
N ASP A 122 -19.62 12.01 -1.13
CA ASP A 122 -19.55 13.47 -1.00
C ASP A 122 -18.14 13.99 -1.30
N ILE A 123 -17.11 13.39 -0.69
CA ILE A 123 -15.71 13.77 -0.94
C ILE A 123 -15.30 13.50 -2.39
N ASN A 124 -15.74 12.40 -3.01
CA ASN A 124 -15.51 12.16 -4.44
C ASN A 124 -16.05 13.33 -5.28
N LYS A 125 -17.32 13.75 -5.09
CA LYS A 125 -17.93 14.86 -5.84
C LYS A 125 -17.16 16.17 -5.65
N LYS A 126 -16.75 16.47 -4.42
CA LYS A 126 -15.97 17.69 -4.12
C LYS A 126 -14.58 17.65 -4.73
N LEU A 127 -13.91 16.50 -4.74
CA LEU A 127 -12.61 16.32 -5.40
C LEU A 127 -12.73 16.46 -6.91
N VAL A 128 -13.79 15.93 -7.53
CA VAL A 128 -14.08 16.15 -8.96
C VAL A 128 -14.18 17.66 -9.24
N ALA A 129 -15.02 18.38 -8.50
CA ALA A 129 -15.19 19.83 -8.68
C ALA A 129 -13.88 20.61 -8.44
N TYR A 130 -13.10 20.24 -7.42
CA TYR A 130 -11.80 20.84 -7.14
C TYR A 130 -10.84 20.68 -8.33
N PHE A 131 -10.75 19.45 -8.88
CA PHE A 131 -9.84 19.20 -10.00
C PHE A 131 -10.36 19.72 -11.34
N GLU A 132 -11.67 19.95 -11.50
CA GLU A 132 -12.21 20.71 -12.63
C GLU A 132 -11.71 22.15 -12.63
N GLU A 133 -11.73 22.84 -11.48
CA GLU A 133 -11.14 24.18 -11.36
C GLU A 133 -9.62 24.13 -11.56
N TYR A 134 -8.95 23.15 -10.97
CA TYR A 134 -7.50 22.97 -11.10
C TYR A 134 -7.07 22.79 -12.57
N SER A 135 -7.87 22.07 -13.37
CA SER A 135 -7.62 21.84 -14.80
C SER A 135 -7.53 23.12 -15.64
N SER A 136 -8.05 24.25 -15.14
CA SER A 136 -7.88 25.55 -15.81
C SER A 136 -6.47 26.12 -15.69
N LYS A 137 -5.64 25.56 -14.78
CA LYS A 137 -4.31 26.06 -14.42
C LYS A 137 -3.20 25.10 -14.86
N GLU A 138 -3.52 23.84 -15.11
CA GLU A 138 -2.57 22.74 -15.35
C GLU A 138 -3.09 21.73 -16.38
N ASN A 139 -2.21 20.89 -16.94
CA ASN A 139 -2.59 19.81 -17.86
C ASN A 139 -3.12 18.59 -17.08
N VAL A 140 -4.44 18.45 -17.02
CA VAL A 140 -5.13 17.38 -16.28
C VAL A 140 -5.96 16.51 -17.21
N SER A 141 -5.80 15.19 -17.13
CA SER A 141 -6.72 14.20 -17.69
C SER A 141 -7.57 13.58 -16.59
N ARG A 142 -8.82 13.24 -16.88
CA ARG A 142 -9.75 12.62 -15.93
C ARG A 142 -9.80 11.11 -16.11
N ARG A 143 -10.13 10.40 -15.04
CA ARG A 143 -10.37 8.95 -15.06
C ARG A 143 -11.80 8.63 -14.69
N PHE A 144 -12.47 7.83 -15.52
CA PHE A 144 -13.85 7.44 -15.36
C PHE A 144 -13.99 5.91 -15.28
N PHE A 145 -14.96 5.45 -14.49
CA PHE A 145 -15.46 4.08 -14.60
C PHE A 145 -16.18 3.91 -15.95
N GLU A 146 -16.46 2.68 -16.35
CA GLU A 146 -17.21 2.40 -17.58
C GLU A 146 -18.60 3.03 -17.57
N GLU A 147 -19.19 3.16 -16.39
CA GLU A 147 -20.50 3.78 -16.13
C GLU A 147 -20.44 5.32 -16.14
N GLY A 148 -19.27 5.92 -16.40
CA GLY A 148 -19.09 7.36 -16.58
C GLY A 148 -18.86 8.17 -15.31
N LEU A 149 -18.79 7.54 -14.14
CA LEU A 149 -18.45 8.23 -12.89
C LEU A 149 -16.95 8.49 -12.79
N GLN A 150 -16.56 9.76 -12.61
CA GLN A 150 -15.15 10.13 -12.44
C GLN A 150 -14.63 9.65 -11.08
N TYR A 151 -13.45 9.05 -11.08
CA TYR A 151 -12.80 8.55 -9.88
C TYR A 151 -11.32 8.90 -9.78
N GLY A 152 -10.77 9.72 -10.68
CA GLY A 152 -9.37 10.08 -10.57
C GLY A 152 -8.92 11.14 -11.56
N VAL A 153 -7.68 11.56 -11.39
CA VAL A 153 -6.99 12.53 -12.23
C VAL A 153 -5.56 12.11 -12.52
N TYR A 154 -5.07 12.47 -13.71
CA TYR A 154 -3.67 12.40 -14.11
C TYR A 154 -3.18 13.80 -14.41
N ILE A 155 -2.04 14.21 -13.86
CA ILE A 155 -1.49 15.56 -14.01
C ILE A 155 -0.05 15.44 -14.52
N GLY A 156 0.23 16.06 -15.66
CA GLY A 156 1.56 16.04 -16.25
C GLY A 156 1.57 16.49 -17.71
N ASP A 157 2.77 16.56 -18.30
CA ASP A 157 2.91 17.02 -19.69
C ASP A 157 2.36 15.98 -20.68
N GLY A 158 1.80 16.45 -21.79
CA GLY A 158 1.28 15.57 -22.85
C GLY A 158 -0.08 14.93 -22.54
N GLN A 159 -0.66 15.22 -21.37
CA GLN A 159 -2.02 14.84 -21.03
C GLN A 159 -3.02 15.59 -21.91
N THR A 160 -3.70 14.86 -22.79
CA THR A 160 -4.60 15.41 -23.82
C THR A 160 -5.92 14.66 -23.96
N ARG A 161 -6.17 13.64 -23.11
CA ARG A 161 -7.37 12.82 -23.21
C ARG A 161 -7.81 12.25 -21.87
N ASP A 162 -9.12 12.13 -21.71
CA ASP A 162 -9.73 11.41 -20.60
C ASP A 162 -9.64 9.89 -20.79
N TYR A 163 -9.58 9.18 -19.67
CA TYR A 163 -9.40 7.74 -19.64
C TYR A 163 -10.63 7.05 -19.05
N TYR A 164 -11.02 5.93 -19.66
CA TYR A 164 -12.19 5.15 -19.28
C TYR A 164 -11.80 3.69 -19.01
N GLY A 165 -12.47 3.07 -18.05
CA GLY A 165 -12.40 1.62 -17.83
C GLY A 165 -11.98 1.22 -16.42
N ASN A 166 -12.39 0.01 -16.04
CA ASN A 166 -12.18 -0.55 -14.72
C ASN A 166 -10.82 -1.29 -14.67
N GLY A 167 -9.74 -0.60 -14.32
CA GLY A 167 -8.44 -1.24 -14.08
C GLY A 167 -7.20 -0.42 -14.43
N SER A 168 -6.03 -1.05 -14.28
CA SER A 168 -4.69 -0.48 -14.47
C SER A 168 -4.14 -0.58 -15.91
N GLY A 169 -4.95 -0.99 -16.89
CA GLY A 169 -4.53 -1.15 -18.29
C GLY A 169 -4.38 0.18 -19.03
N ASN A 170 -3.24 0.38 -19.69
CA ASN A 170 -2.86 1.55 -20.52
C ASN A 170 -2.88 2.91 -19.79
N LEU A 171 -2.41 2.93 -18.55
CA LEU A 171 -2.18 4.18 -17.81
C LEU A 171 -0.85 4.83 -18.22
N PRO A 172 -0.80 6.17 -18.31
CA PRO A 172 0.46 6.88 -18.46
C PRO A 172 1.33 6.62 -17.23
N THR A 173 2.59 6.25 -17.46
CA THR A 173 3.54 5.84 -16.41
C THR A 173 4.48 6.95 -15.98
N ASP A 174 4.32 8.13 -16.57
CA ASP A 174 5.21 9.29 -16.49
C ASP A 174 4.51 10.54 -15.94
N VAL A 175 3.31 10.39 -15.40
CA VAL A 175 2.50 11.48 -14.84
C VAL A 175 2.03 11.16 -13.43
N PHE A 176 1.75 12.21 -12.66
CA PHE A 176 1.13 12.09 -11.35
C PHE A 176 -0.26 11.53 -11.50
N TYR A 177 -0.65 10.61 -10.61
CA TYR A 177 -2.01 10.13 -10.56
C TYR A 177 -2.55 10.06 -9.14
N PHE A 178 -3.79 10.56 -9.00
CA PHE A 178 -4.58 10.46 -7.78
C PHE A 178 -5.97 9.93 -8.11
N CYS A 179 -6.25 8.70 -7.67
CA CYS A 179 -7.57 8.08 -7.75
C CYS A 179 -8.29 8.16 -6.39
N PHE A 180 -9.55 8.55 -6.40
CA PHE A 180 -10.44 8.73 -5.26
C PHE A 180 -11.76 7.97 -5.52
N PHE A 181 -11.72 6.66 -5.29
CA PHE A 181 -12.82 5.74 -5.55
C PHE A 181 -13.97 5.96 -4.56
N PRO A 182 -15.18 6.31 -5.02
CA PRO A 182 -16.33 6.41 -4.13
C PRO A 182 -16.66 5.03 -3.57
N VAL A 183 -16.81 4.92 -2.25
CA VAL A 183 -17.09 3.66 -1.56
C VAL A 183 -18.44 3.68 -0.86
N ASP A 184 -19.15 2.56 -0.97
CA ASP A 184 -20.29 2.24 -0.11
C ASP A 184 -19.75 1.56 1.16
N ARG A 185 -19.72 2.31 2.27
CA ARG A 185 -19.15 1.86 3.54
C ARG A 185 -19.90 0.66 4.10
N GLU A 186 -21.23 0.68 4.08
CA GLU A 186 -22.06 -0.39 4.64
C GLU A 186 -21.84 -1.69 3.87
N LYS A 187 -21.84 -1.61 2.53
CA LYS A 187 -21.54 -2.76 1.69
C LYS A 187 -20.14 -3.30 1.96
N LEU A 188 -19.14 -2.43 2.05
CA LEU A 188 -17.77 -2.86 2.31
C LEU A 188 -17.64 -3.56 3.67
N GLN A 189 -18.22 -2.98 4.72
CA GLN A 189 -18.26 -3.54 6.07
C GLN A 189 -18.81 -4.97 6.11
N VAL A 190 -19.92 -5.19 5.40
CA VAL A 190 -20.55 -6.50 5.30
C VAL A 190 -19.67 -7.51 4.55
N THR A 191 -18.83 -7.06 3.63
CA THR A 191 -17.99 -7.95 2.80
C THR A 191 -16.58 -8.18 3.32
N LEU A 192 -16.05 -7.26 4.15
CA LEU A 192 -14.62 -7.21 4.45
C LEU A 192 -14.12 -8.41 5.29
N LYS A 193 -14.96 -8.88 6.20
CA LYS A 193 -14.71 -10.03 7.08
C LYS A 193 -15.50 -11.27 6.64
N LYS A 194 -15.71 -11.42 5.32
CA LYS A 194 -16.29 -12.64 4.73
C LYS A 194 -15.21 -13.44 4.02
N GLY A 195 -15.44 -14.73 3.89
CA GLY A 195 -14.54 -15.66 3.19
C GLY A 195 -14.13 -16.83 4.07
N ILE A 196 -13.63 -17.87 3.41
CA ILE A 196 -13.35 -19.17 4.02
C ILE A 196 -12.41 -19.08 5.22
N ALA A 197 -11.37 -18.24 5.15
CA ALA A 197 -10.45 -18.03 6.25
C ALA A 197 -11.17 -17.45 7.48
N PHE A 198 -12.01 -16.42 7.31
CA PHE A 198 -12.79 -15.85 8.42
C PHE A 198 -13.78 -16.85 9.04
N GLU A 199 -14.42 -17.66 8.21
CA GLU A 199 -15.42 -18.65 8.66
C GLU A 199 -14.79 -19.80 9.47
N LEU A 200 -13.63 -20.29 9.03
CA LEU A 200 -12.92 -21.40 9.68
C LEU A 200 -12.15 -20.95 10.93
N ILE A 201 -11.47 -19.82 10.84
CA ILE A 201 -10.56 -19.35 11.89
C ILE A 201 -11.32 -18.65 13.01
N LYS A 202 -12.37 -17.89 12.69
CA LYS A 202 -13.11 -17.03 13.63
C LYS A 202 -12.17 -16.09 14.40
N PRO A 203 -11.52 -15.13 13.70
CA PRO A 203 -10.46 -14.31 14.27
C PRO A 203 -10.94 -13.44 15.44
N GLU A 204 -10.19 -13.44 16.55
CA GLU A 204 -10.52 -12.68 17.76
C GLU A 204 -9.69 -11.39 17.90
N THR A 205 -8.48 -11.38 17.35
CA THR A 205 -7.57 -10.22 17.42
C THR A 205 -7.51 -9.43 16.12
N PHE A 206 -6.99 -8.21 16.16
CA PHE A 206 -6.78 -7.43 14.94
C PHE A 206 -5.79 -8.13 14.00
N GLU A 207 -4.75 -8.73 14.55
CA GLU A 207 -3.73 -9.50 13.83
C GLU A 207 -4.33 -10.72 13.13
N ASP A 208 -5.24 -11.45 13.78
CA ASP A 208 -5.94 -12.57 13.16
C ASP A 208 -6.85 -12.10 12.03
N ASN A 209 -7.54 -10.98 12.22
CA ASN A 209 -8.37 -10.37 11.18
C ASN A 209 -7.51 -9.95 9.97
N VAL A 210 -6.35 -9.35 10.21
CA VAL A 210 -5.36 -9.02 9.18
C VAL A 210 -4.92 -10.30 8.47
N LYS A 211 -4.56 -11.37 9.19
CA LYS A 211 -4.14 -12.63 8.56
C LYS A 211 -5.27 -13.23 7.69
N CYS A 212 -6.50 -13.31 8.20
CA CYS A 212 -7.66 -13.81 7.47
C CYS A 212 -7.97 -12.98 6.22
N TYR A 213 -7.83 -11.66 6.29
CA TYR A 213 -8.01 -10.76 5.16
C TYR A 213 -7.04 -11.11 4.02
N GLY A 214 -5.76 -11.30 4.34
CA GLY A 214 -4.72 -11.63 3.36
C GLY A 214 -4.96 -12.99 2.69
N LEU A 215 -5.34 -13.99 3.49
CA LEU A 215 -5.66 -15.34 3.02
C LEU A 215 -6.87 -15.35 2.07
N THR A 216 -7.86 -14.47 2.31
CA THR A 216 -9.08 -14.41 1.52
C THR A 216 -8.92 -13.63 0.22
N HIS A 217 -8.17 -12.52 0.24
CA HIS A 217 -8.12 -11.58 -0.89
C HIS A 217 -6.93 -11.82 -1.84
N SER A 218 -5.84 -12.42 -1.36
CA SER A 218 -4.71 -12.79 -2.20
C SER A 218 -5.03 -14.01 -3.08
N THR A 219 -4.43 -14.10 -4.26
CA THR A 219 -4.76 -15.15 -5.24
C THR A 219 -3.70 -16.27 -5.25
N GLY A 220 -4.15 -17.52 -5.23
CA GLY A 220 -3.25 -18.70 -5.11
C GLY A 220 -2.65 -18.87 -3.71
N VAL A 221 -3.33 -18.33 -2.69
CA VAL A 221 -2.85 -18.32 -1.30
C VAL A 221 -3.61 -19.30 -0.42
N TRP A 222 -4.93 -19.36 -0.48
CA TRP A 222 -5.73 -20.28 0.33
C TRP A 222 -5.85 -21.68 -0.28
N GLU A 223 -6.68 -21.81 -1.32
CA GLU A 223 -7.06 -23.08 -1.94
C GLU A 223 -5.82 -23.82 -2.49
N ASP A 224 -5.76 -25.12 -2.23
CA ASP A 224 -4.63 -26.01 -2.55
C ASP A 224 -3.26 -25.53 -2.03
N ASN A 225 -3.24 -24.61 -1.06
CA ASN A 225 -2.01 -24.01 -0.54
C ASN A 225 -2.07 -23.86 1.00
N ALA A 226 -2.36 -22.67 1.54
CA ALA A 226 -2.37 -22.43 2.98
C ALA A 226 -3.31 -23.39 3.73
N GLU A 227 -4.47 -23.71 3.16
CA GLU A 227 -5.45 -24.64 3.73
C GLU A 227 -4.81 -26.01 4.02
N ILE A 228 -4.19 -26.62 2.99
CA ILE A 228 -3.55 -27.94 3.13
C ILE A 228 -2.39 -27.91 4.14
N LEU A 229 -1.63 -26.82 4.18
CA LEU A 229 -0.50 -26.68 5.09
C LEU A 229 -0.97 -26.61 6.55
N ILE A 230 -2.07 -25.89 6.80
CA ILE A 230 -2.68 -25.76 8.12
C ILE A 230 -3.34 -27.07 8.53
N GLU A 231 -4.15 -27.69 7.65
CA GLU A 231 -4.84 -28.95 7.92
C GLU A 231 -3.87 -30.09 8.26
N LYS A 232 -2.72 -30.14 7.58
CA LYS A 232 -1.67 -31.14 7.84
C LYS A 232 -0.80 -30.80 9.06
N GLY A 233 -1.02 -29.66 9.72
CA GLY A 233 -0.20 -29.19 10.83
C GLY A 233 1.25 -28.89 10.46
N ILE A 234 1.52 -28.61 9.18
CA ILE A 234 2.88 -28.27 8.68
C ILE A 234 3.27 -26.86 9.11
N VAL A 235 2.31 -25.93 9.08
CA VAL A 235 2.48 -24.54 9.50
C VAL A 235 1.27 -24.09 10.31
N SER A 236 1.49 -23.26 11.32
CA SER A 236 0.40 -22.64 12.07
C SER A 236 -0.27 -21.54 11.24
N LEU A 237 -1.50 -21.16 11.61
CA LEU A 237 -2.16 -20.01 11.00
C LEU A 237 -1.34 -18.72 11.15
N LYS A 238 -0.66 -18.54 12.29
CA LYS A 238 0.13 -17.34 12.55
C LYS A 238 1.28 -17.20 11.54
N ASP A 239 1.89 -18.33 11.19
CA ASP A 239 3.11 -18.38 10.40
C ASP A 239 2.87 -18.64 8.90
N VAL A 240 1.62 -18.95 8.52
CA VAL A 240 1.27 -19.14 7.10
C VAL A 240 1.38 -17.83 6.31
N ILE A 241 1.72 -17.96 5.02
CA ILE A 241 1.87 -16.83 4.09
C ILE A 241 0.48 -16.31 3.71
N ALA A 242 0.19 -15.06 4.07
CA ALA A 242 -1.02 -14.32 3.66
C ALA A 242 -0.67 -13.03 2.90
N TYR A 243 0.52 -12.48 3.17
CA TYR A 243 1.04 -11.24 2.60
C TYR A 243 2.50 -11.40 2.16
N ARG A 244 2.98 -10.46 1.34
CA ARG A 244 4.41 -10.42 0.99
C ARG A 244 5.32 -10.20 2.21
N GLU A 245 4.80 -9.51 3.23
CA GLU A 245 5.52 -9.24 4.47
C GLU A 245 5.81 -10.56 5.21
N ASP A 246 4.93 -11.57 5.13
CA ASP A 246 5.16 -12.89 5.73
C ASP A 246 6.33 -13.62 5.04
N VAL A 247 6.42 -13.53 3.70
CA VAL A 247 7.54 -14.08 2.91
C VAL A 247 8.85 -13.43 3.36
N PHE A 248 8.84 -12.11 3.50
CA PHE A 248 10.00 -11.33 3.90
C PHE A 248 10.46 -11.64 5.32
N GLU A 249 9.53 -11.65 6.28
CA GLU A 249 9.79 -11.94 7.68
C GLU A 249 10.34 -13.36 7.88
N LEU A 250 9.78 -14.36 7.19
CA LEU A 250 10.27 -15.73 7.27
C LEU A 250 11.71 -15.82 6.75
N LEU A 251 12.02 -15.24 5.60
CA LEU A 251 13.37 -15.27 5.04
C LEU A 251 14.39 -14.61 5.97
N LEU A 252 14.04 -13.46 6.56
CA LEU A 252 14.88 -12.80 7.56
C LEU A 252 15.08 -13.69 8.80
N HIS A 253 14.04 -14.38 9.26
CA HIS A 253 14.12 -15.29 10.40
C HIS A 253 15.12 -16.44 10.15
N TYR A 254 15.17 -16.96 8.93
CA TYR A 254 16.12 -17.99 8.53
C TYR A 254 17.52 -17.44 8.16
N GLY A 255 17.74 -16.13 8.27
CA GLY A 255 19.04 -15.52 8.03
C GLY A 255 19.37 -15.22 6.57
N VAL A 256 18.37 -15.23 5.67
CA VAL A 256 18.53 -14.68 4.32
C VAL A 256 18.73 -13.17 4.43
N ASP A 257 19.67 -12.63 3.66
CA ASP A 257 19.95 -11.20 3.71
C ASP A 257 18.71 -10.37 3.32
N ARG A 258 18.62 -9.16 3.88
CA ARG A 258 17.44 -8.31 3.73
C ARG A 258 17.13 -7.94 2.29
N GLU A 259 18.14 -7.66 1.48
CA GLU A 259 17.95 -7.32 0.07
C GLU A 259 17.42 -8.52 -0.72
N MET A 260 18.02 -9.70 -0.56
CA MET A 260 17.53 -10.91 -1.21
C MET A 260 16.11 -11.28 -0.74
N ALA A 261 15.83 -11.15 0.56
CA ALA A 261 14.49 -11.38 1.11
C ALA A 261 13.45 -10.44 0.49
N TYR A 262 13.79 -9.15 0.32
CA TYR A 262 12.93 -8.17 -0.34
C TYR A 262 12.67 -8.53 -1.81
N VAL A 263 13.73 -8.91 -2.55
CA VAL A 263 13.62 -9.34 -3.94
C VAL A 263 12.74 -10.57 -4.07
N ILE A 264 12.95 -11.58 -3.23
CA ILE A 264 12.12 -12.80 -3.20
C ILE A 264 10.66 -12.44 -2.89
N ALA A 265 10.40 -11.62 -1.87
CA ALA A 265 9.04 -11.19 -1.52
C ALA A 265 8.34 -10.47 -2.68
N ASP A 266 9.04 -9.61 -3.44
CA ASP A 266 8.50 -8.93 -4.62
C ASP A 266 8.24 -9.91 -5.79
N TYR A 267 9.11 -10.92 -5.97
CA TYR A 267 8.94 -11.97 -6.98
C TYR A 267 7.74 -12.88 -6.69
N VAL A 268 7.61 -13.34 -5.45
CA VAL A 268 6.48 -14.18 -5.01
C VAL A 268 5.18 -13.39 -5.09
N ARG A 269 5.16 -12.14 -4.58
CA ARG A 269 4.00 -11.26 -4.65
C ARG A 269 3.44 -11.10 -6.06
N LYS A 270 4.31 -11.01 -7.07
CA LYS A 270 3.91 -10.79 -8.46
C LYS A 270 3.59 -12.09 -9.22
N GLY A 271 3.65 -13.24 -8.53
CA GLY A 271 3.49 -14.57 -9.12
C GLY A 271 4.56 -14.88 -10.16
N ILE A 272 5.74 -14.23 -10.08
CA ILE A 272 6.83 -14.47 -11.04
C ILE A 272 7.39 -15.87 -10.83
N VAL A 273 7.56 -16.29 -9.58
CA VAL A 273 8.01 -17.65 -9.22
C VAL A 273 7.08 -18.71 -9.80
N ARG A 274 5.76 -18.53 -9.67
CA ARG A 274 4.77 -19.43 -10.28
C ARG A 274 4.91 -19.53 -11.80
N LYS A 275 5.18 -18.41 -12.47
CA LYS A 275 5.21 -18.33 -13.94
C LYS A 275 6.56 -18.73 -14.55
N ARG A 276 7.66 -18.48 -13.84
CA ARG A 276 9.02 -18.56 -14.38
C ARG A 276 9.97 -19.43 -13.56
N GLY A 277 9.51 -19.95 -12.42
CA GLY A 277 10.35 -20.64 -11.45
C GLY A 277 11.20 -19.69 -10.62
N TRP A 278 11.94 -20.29 -9.70
CA TRP A 278 12.92 -19.59 -8.86
C TRP A 278 14.18 -19.25 -9.65
N GLN A 279 14.77 -18.08 -9.39
CA GLN A 279 16.10 -17.77 -9.90
C GLN A 279 17.16 -18.58 -9.13
N PRO A 280 18.27 -19.00 -9.77
CA PRO A 280 19.31 -19.80 -9.11
C PRO A 280 19.85 -19.19 -7.82
N GLU A 281 20.04 -17.87 -7.79
CA GLU A 281 20.54 -17.12 -6.63
C GLU A 281 19.56 -17.15 -5.46
N MET A 282 18.24 -17.12 -5.75
CA MET A 282 17.19 -17.24 -4.73
C MET A 282 17.18 -18.64 -4.12
N ILE A 283 17.30 -19.68 -4.95
CA ILE A 283 17.39 -21.07 -4.48
C ILE A 283 18.64 -21.24 -3.62
N GLN A 284 19.78 -20.73 -4.06
CA GLN A 284 21.03 -20.80 -3.31
C GLN A 284 20.89 -20.13 -1.94
N ALA A 285 20.36 -18.89 -1.90
CA ALA A 285 20.16 -18.16 -0.65
C ALA A 285 19.24 -18.92 0.32
N MET A 286 18.10 -19.43 -0.17
CA MET A 286 17.14 -20.20 0.65
C MET A 286 17.72 -21.54 1.13
N ASN A 287 18.47 -22.25 0.28
CA ASN A 287 19.12 -23.51 0.65
C ASN A 287 20.23 -23.30 1.69
N SER A 288 21.08 -22.28 1.51
CA SER A 288 22.13 -21.94 2.48
C SER A 288 21.57 -21.53 3.84
N ALA A 289 20.40 -20.92 3.85
CA ALA A 289 19.66 -20.53 5.05
C ALA A 289 18.79 -21.66 5.65
N ASN A 290 18.74 -22.84 5.02
CA ASN A 290 17.87 -23.96 5.41
C ASN A 290 16.39 -23.57 5.52
N VAL A 291 15.91 -22.72 4.60
CA VAL A 291 14.49 -22.36 4.49
C VAL A 291 13.68 -23.64 4.19
N PRO A 292 12.56 -23.87 4.88
CA PRO A 292 11.84 -25.13 4.79
C PRO A 292 11.20 -25.34 3.42
N VAL A 293 11.14 -26.60 2.98
CA VAL A 293 10.62 -26.97 1.65
C VAL A 293 9.16 -26.55 1.45
N TRP A 294 8.32 -26.63 2.50
CA TRP A 294 6.92 -26.20 2.41
C TRP A 294 6.79 -24.74 1.96
N PHE A 295 7.73 -23.89 2.36
CA PHE A 295 7.71 -22.46 2.06
C PHE A 295 7.97 -22.22 0.57
N THR A 296 9.00 -22.88 0.02
CA THR A 296 9.36 -22.72 -1.39
C THR A 296 8.28 -23.31 -2.29
N GLU A 297 7.68 -24.44 -1.90
CA GLU A 297 6.53 -25.03 -2.59
C GLU A 297 5.30 -24.11 -2.53
N SER A 298 4.95 -23.58 -1.35
CA SER A 298 3.81 -22.68 -1.18
C SER A 298 3.94 -21.43 -2.06
N CYS A 299 5.13 -20.83 -2.08
CA CYS A 299 5.43 -19.64 -2.89
C CYS A 299 5.28 -19.89 -4.40
N THR A 300 5.47 -21.13 -4.89
CA THR A 300 5.27 -21.46 -6.32
C THR A 300 3.80 -21.49 -6.73
N LYS A 301 2.87 -21.56 -5.78
CA LYS A 301 1.42 -21.55 -6.03
C LYS A 301 0.83 -20.14 -6.05
N VAL A 302 1.51 -19.19 -5.41
CA VAL A 302 1.07 -17.79 -5.30
C VAL A 302 0.96 -17.14 -6.69
N VAL A 303 -0.22 -16.58 -6.98
CA VAL A 303 -0.47 -15.75 -8.17
C VAL A 303 -0.26 -14.27 -7.83
N TYR A 304 -0.78 -13.84 -6.68
CA TYR A 304 -0.60 -12.49 -6.17
C TYR A 304 -0.69 -12.43 -4.65
N LEU A 305 0.20 -11.66 -4.00
CA LEU A 305 0.08 -11.29 -2.59
C LEU A 305 -0.24 -9.79 -2.44
N PHE A 306 -1.24 -9.49 -1.63
CA PHE A 306 -1.46 -8.12 -1.20
C PHE A 306 -0.34 -7.62 -0.28
N PRO A 307 -0.09 -6.30 -0.24
CA PRO A 307 0.57 -5.65 0.87
C PRO A 307 -0.21 -5.80 2.18
N ARG A 308 0.44 -6.14 3.28
CA ARG A 308 -0.17 -6.14 4.62
C ARG A 308 -0.77 -4.78 4.98
N ALA A 309 -0.06 -3.70 4.65
CA ALA A 309 -0.50 -2.31 4.83
C ALA A 309 -1.90 -2.05 4.25
N HIS A 310 -2.22 -2.67 3.10
CA HIS A 310 -3.53 -2.51 2.47
C HIS A 310 -4.65 -3.13 3.29
N GLY A 311 -4.44 -4.37 3.75
CA GLY A 311 -5.40 -5.08 4.59
C GLY A 311 -5.60 -4.39 5.94
N MET A 312 -4.50 -3.97 6.58
CA MET A 312 -4.55 -3.23 7.84
C MET A 312 -5.34 -1.93 7.70
N SER A 313 -5.08 -1.13 6.66
CA SER A 313 -5.82 0.13 6.45
C SER A 313 -7.31 -0.10 6.24
N PHE A 314 -7.69 -1.15 5.51
CA PHE A 314 -9.10 -1.46 5.27
C PHE A 314 -9.78 -1.93 6.55
N LEU A 315 -9.14 -2.84 7.28
CA LEU A 315 -9.70 -3.35 8.53
C LEU A 315 -9.83 -2.26 9.59
N GLU A 316 -8.81 -1.43 9.78
CA GLU A 316 -8.87 -0.30 10.72
C GLU A 316 -9.97 0.69 10.33
N LYS A 317 -10.10 1.01 9.04
CA LYS A 317 -11.05 2.04 8.62
C LYS A 317 -12.51 1.61 8.72
N TYR A 318 -12.75 0.35 8.39
CA TYR A 318 -14.09 -0.13 8.13
C TYR A 318 -14.62 -1.08 9.20
N CYS A 319 -13.79 -1.68 10.05
CA CYS A 319 -14.25 -2.63 11.09
C CYS A 319 -14.11 -2.08 12.50
#